data_AF-A0A355DYA3-F1
#
_entry.id   AF-A0A355DYA3-F1
#
_cell.length_a   1.000
_cell.length_b   1.000
_cell.length_c   1.000
_cell.angle_alpha   90.00
_cell.angle_beta   90.00
_cell.angle_gamma   90.00
#
_symmetry.space_group_name_H-M   'P 1'
#
loop_
_entity.id
_entity.type
_entity.pdbx_description
1 polymer ?
#
loop_
_entity_poly.entity_id
_entity_poly.type
_entity_poly.pdbx_seq_one_letter_code
_entity_poly.pdbx_strand_id
1 'polypeptide(L)'
;MDEEPGHEELVFLYHSGELPQAGRERFEKHLASCDQCRRSLEDLSWASDLAREAAVRPEAGLTRRALARTLGEDGVRIWADRARSMGMGLGLAFAVGLFLLRTAHPPEKSPAWPSGLDTEFSELDRRLDRLDADLSLDSWNVEFKENWEHLGRSRQGLKSQLDEQEEV
;
A
#
# COMPACT_ATOMS: atom_id res chain seq x y z
N MET A 1 -2.41 -1.32 -37.83
CA MET A 1 -1.14 -2.02 -37.58
C MET A 1 -0.79 -1.62 -36.18
N ASP A 2 -1.06 -2.49 -35.21
CA ASP A 2 -0.70 -2.23 -33.83
C ASP A 2 0.78 -2.58 -33.72
N GLU A 3 1.63 -1.55 -33.60
CA GLU A 3 3.04 -1.72 -33.26
C GLU A 3 3.09 -2.34 -31.87
N GLU A 4 3.74 -3.50 -31.73
CA GLU A 4 3.93 -4.08 -30.39
C GLU A 4 4.87 -3.17 -29.59
N PRO A 5 4.49 -2.77 -28.36
CA PRO A 5 5.29 -1.88 -27.54
C PRO A 5 6.63 -2.52 -27.22
N GLY A 6 7.68 -1.70 -27.22
CA GLY A 6 9.03 -2.15 -26.89
C GLY A 6 9.15 -2.64 -25.45
N HIS A 7 10.19 -3.43 -25.14
CA HIS A 7 10.40 -3.95 -23.78
C HIS A 7 10.51 -2.84 -22.71
N GLU A 8 11.13 -1.70 -23.04
CA GLU A 8 11.23 -0.55 -22.12
C GLU A 8 9.85 0.05 -21.79
N GLU A 9 8.99 0.15 -22.81
CA GLU A 9 7.62 0.64 -22.66
C GLU A 9 6.78 -0.35 -21.84
N LEU A 10 6.95 -1.65 -22.05
CA LEU A 10 6.29 -2.69 -21.26
C LEU A 10 6.72 -2.64 -19.78
N VAL A 11 7.99 -2.39 -19.47
CA VAL A 11 8.46 -2.18 -18.09
C VAL A 11 7.71 -1.01 -17.45
N PHE A 12 7.61 0.12 -18.16
CA PHE A 12 6.93 1.31 -17.65
C PHE A 12 5.43 1.07 -17.42
N LEU A 13 4.73 0.51 -18.41
CA LEU A 13 3.30 0.19 -18.32
C LEU A 13 2.99 -0.87 -17.24
N TYR A 14 3.89 -1.84 -17.05
CA TYR A 14 3.77 -2.81 -15.98
C TYR A 14 3.89 -2.13 -14.61
N HIS A 15 4.92 -1.29 -14.43
CA HIS A 15 5.19 -0.57 -13.20
C HIS A 15 4.07 0.44 -12.83
N SER A 16 3.54 1.18 -13.81
CA SER A 16 2.45 2.13 -13.60
C SER A 16 1.08 1.48 -13.34
N GLY A 17 0.97 0.17 -13.59
CA GLY A 17 -0.28 -0.57 -13.47
C GLY A 17 -1.23 -0.40 -14.67
N GLU A 18 -0.78 0.25 -15.75
CA GLU A 18 -1.56 0.53 -16.96
C GLU A 18 -1.58 -0.64 -17.97
N LEU A 19 -0.68 -1.63 -17.80
CA LEU A 19 -0.65 -2.80 -18.67
C LEU A 19 -1.91 -3.67 -18.47
N PRO A 20 -2.66 -4.01 -19.54
CA PRO A 20 -3.84 -4.89 -19.45
C PRO A 20 -3.48 -6.26 -18.86
N GLN A 21 -4.44 -6.93 -18.21
CA GLN A 21 -4.20 -8.22 -17.53
C GLN A 21 -3.52 -9.27 -18.43
N ALA A 22 -3.99 -9.43 -19.66
CA ALA A 22 -3.39 -10.37 -20.61
C ALA A 22 -1.94 -10.01 -20.99
N GLY A 23 -1.61 -8.72 -21.04
CA GLY A 23 -0.24 -8.24 -21.24
C GLY A 23 0.63 -8.46 -20.00
N ARG A 24 0.05 -8.26 -18.81
CA ARG A 24 0.71 -8.45 -17.51
C ARG A 24 1.17 -9.90 -17.33
N GLU A 25 0.30 -10.87 -17.56
CA GLU A 25 0.64 -12.30 -17.46
C GLU A 25 1.75 -12.72 -18.45
N ARG A 26 1.75 -12.14 -19.65
CA ARG A 26 2.82 -12.39 -20.64
C ARG A 26 4.14 -11.77 -20.20
N PHE A 27 4.08 -10.55 -19.70
CA PHE A 27 5.28 -9.83 -19.26
C PHE A 27 5.89 -10.45 -18.00
N GLU A 28 5.08 -10.96 -17.07
CA GLU A 28 5.58 -11.72 -15.90
C GLU A 28 6.34 -12.99 -16.30
N LYS A 29 5.85 -13.71 -17.32
CA LYS A 29 6.59 -14.85 -17.88
C LYS A 29 7.92 -14.42 -18.49
N HIS A 30 7.99 -13.24 -19.11
CA HIS A 30 9.23 -12.68 -19.63
C HIS A 30 10.19 -12.27 -18.50
N LEU A 31 9.68 -11.65 -17.43
CA LEU A 31 10.48 -11.27 -16.24
C LEU A 31 11.10 -12.49 -15.55
N ALA A 32 10.50 -13.67 -15.66
CA ALA A 32 11.10 -14.90 -15.14
C ALA A 32 12.42 -15.28 -15.84
N SER A 33 12.58 -14.94 -17.12
CA SER A 33 13.73 -15.34 -17.96
C SER A 33 14.64 -14.20 -18.39
N CYS A 34 14.25 -12.93 -18.23
CA CYS A 34 15.00 -11.77 -18.69
C CYS A 34 15.55 -10.93 -17.53
N ASP A 35 16.85 -11.08 -17.25
CA ASP A 35 17.56 -10.29 -16.23
C ASP A 35 17.54 -8.78 -16.49
N GLN A 36 17.62 -8.37 -17.76
CA GLN A 36 17.64 -6.96 -18.13
C GLN A 36 16.33 -6.28 -17.76
N CYS A 37 15.19 -6.87 -18.12
CA CYS A 37 13.88 -6.30 -17.78
C CYS A 37 13.60 -6.31 -16.27
N ARG A 38 14.11 -7.30 -15.53
CA ARG A 38 14.05 -7.27 -14.06
C ARG A 38 14.81 -6.10 -13.48
N ARG A 39 16.06 -5.88 -13.89
CA ARG A 39 16.86 -4.74 -13.42
C ARG A 39 16.21 -3.41 -13.77
N SER A 40 15.70 -3.25 -15.00
CA SER A 40 14.99 -2.03 -15.39
C SER A 40 13.74 -1.78 -14.54
N LEU A 41 13.02 -2.83 -14.16
CA LEU A 41 11.87 -2.70 -13.26
C LEU A 41 12.30 -2.31 -11.84
N GLU A 42 13.37 -2.93 -11.31
CA GLU A 42 13.96 -2.60 -10.01
C GLU A 42 14.44 -1.14 -9.96
N ASP A 43 15.17 -0.68 -10.98
CA ASP A 43 15.63 0.71 -11.11
C ASP A 43 14.46 1.70 -11.12
N LEU A 44 13.39 1.37 -11.86
CA LEU A 44 12.20 2.21 -11.95
C LEU A 44 11.43 2.27 -10.62
N SER A 45 11.32 1.13 -9.92
CA SER A 45 10.73 1.07 -8.57
C SER A 45 11.53 1.89 -7.57
N TRP A 46 12.85 1.72 -7.54
CA TRP A 46 13.73 2.50 -6.67
C TRP A 46 13.62 4.00 -6.93
N ALA A 47 13.64 4.42 -8.20
CA ALA A 47 13.47 5.83 -8.57
C ALA A 47 12.09 6.38 -8.15
N SER A 48 11.04 5.57 -8.27
CA SER A 48 9.67 5.95 -7.88
C SER A 48 9.51 6.08 -6.37
N ASP A 49 10.17 5.22 -5.59
CA ASP A 49 10.19 5.29 -4.13
C ASP A 49 10.97 6.52 -3.66
N LEU A 50 12.14 6.77 -4.23
CA LEU A 50 12.89 8.00 -3.98
C LEU A 50 12.08 9.26 -4.31
N ALA A 51 11.38 9.28 -5.45
CA ALA A 51 10.53 10.40 -5.81
C ALA A 51 9.37 10.59 -4.83
N ARG A 52 8.84 9.50 -4.27
CA ARG A 52 7.78 9.53 -3.26
C ARG A 52 8.29 10.04 -1.91
N GLU A 53 9.48 9.65 -1.50
CA GLU A 53 10.12 10.14 -0.27
C GLU A 53 10.53 11.62 -0.39
N ALA A 54 11.03 12.00 -1.57
CA ALA A 54 11.35 13.39 -1.90
C ALA A 54 10.12 14.24 -2.19
N ALA A 55 8.91 13.65 -2.21
CA ALA A 55 7.68 14.37 -2.50
C ALA A 55 7.47 15.46 -1.46
N VAL A 56 7.84 16.68 -1.85
CA VAL A 56 7.61 17.89 -1.06
C VAL A 56 6.12 17.98 -0.81
N ARG A 57 5.75 18.10 0.48
CA ARG A 57 4.36 18.34 0.88
C ARG A 57 3.83 19.50 0.03
N PRO A 58 2.81 19.29 -0.82
CA PRO A 58 2.30 20.36 -1.65
C PRO A 58 1.89 21.52 -0.74
N GLU A 59 2.19 22.74 -1.17
CA GLU A 59 1.85 23.94 -0.43
C GLU A 59 0.37 23.91 -0.02
N ALA A 60 0.08 24.36 1.20
CA ALA A 60 -1.28 24.33 1.72
C ALA A 60 -2.22 25.07 0.76
N GLY A 61 -3.26 24.38 0.28
CA GLY A 61 -4.23 24.95 -0.68
C GLY A 61 -3.93 24.70 -2.15
N LEU A 62 -2.83 24.03 -2.52
CA LEU A 62 -2.56 23.63 -3.92
C LEU A 62 -3.72 22.79 -4.49
N THR A 63 -4.19 21.80 -3.73
CA THR A 63 -5.35 20.97 -4.12
C THR A 63 -6.58 21.82 -4.37
N ARG A 64 -6.88 22.82 -3.52
CA ARG A 64 -8.02 23.71 -3.68
C ARG A 64 -7.89 24.57 -4.94
N ARG A 65 -6.69 25.10 -5.23
CA ARG A 65 -6.43 25.89 -6.45
C ARG A 65 -6.51 25.03 -7.71
N ALA A 66 -5.96 23.81 -7.67
CA ALA A 66 -6.07 22.86 -8.77
C ALA A 66 -7.55 22.53 -9.05
N LEU A 67 -8.32 22.21 -8.00
CA LEU A 67 -9.75 21.91 -8.10
C LEU A 67 -10.55 23.10 -8.64
N ALA A 68 -10.26 24.32 -8.18
CA ALA A 68 -10.90 25.54 -8.66
C ALA A 68 -10.60 25.80 -10.15
N ARG A 69 -9.43 25.37 -10.64
CA ARG A 69 -9.05 25.54 -12.04
C ARG A 69 -9.70 24.50 -12.95
N THR A 70 -9.93 23.27 -12.48
CA THR A 70 -10.60 22.22 -13.26
C THR A 70 -12.13 22.30 -13.20
N LEU A 71 -12.71 22.63 -12.05
CA LEU A 71 -14.17 22.68 -11.86
C LEU A 71 -14.77 24.09 -12.00
N GLY A 72 -13.93 25.13 -12.09
CA GLY A 72 -14.35 26.51 -11.89
C GLY A 72 -14.58 26.82 -10.41
N GLU A 73 -14.48 28.11 -10.02
CA GLU A 73 -14.65 28.54 -8.63
C GLU A 73 -16.05 28.19 -8.07
N ASP A 74 -17.06 28.16 -8.93
CA ASP A 74 -18.44 27.78 -8.59
C ASP A 74 -18.58 26.28 -8.32
N GLY A 75 -17.86 25.43 -9.06
CA GLY A 75 -17.92 23.98 -8.90
C GLY A 75 -17.38 23.51 -7.55
N VAL A 76 -16.34 24.16 -7.03
CA VAL A 76 -15.77 23.86 -5.70
C VAL A 76 -16.76 24.18 -4.60
N ARG A 77 -17.49 25.30 -4.72
CA ARG A 77 -18.47 25.74 -3.72
C ARG A 77 -19.69 24.81 -3.70
N ILE A 78 -20.21 24.45 -4.88
CA ILE A 78 -21.32 23.50 -5.01
C ILE A 78 -20.93 22.13 -4.46
N TRP A 79 -19.71 21.66 -4.72
CA TRP A 79 -19.23 20.38 -4.20
C TRP A 79 -19.09 20.38 -2.67
N ALA A 80 -18.55 21.47 -2.09
CA ALA A 80 -18.42 21.61 -0.64
C ALA A 80 -19.79 21.65 0.07
N ASP A 81 -20.77 22.39 -0.47
CA ASP A 81 -22.13 22.44 0.08
C ASP A 81 -22.85 21.09 -0.05
N ARG A 82 -22.60 20.35 -1.13
CA ARG A 82 -23.19 19.03 -1.35
C ARG A 82 -22.58 17.96 -0.45
N ALA A 83 -21.27 18.00 -0.22
CA ALA A 83 -20.61 17.12 0.75
C ALA A 83 -21.11 17.34 2.18
N ARG A 84 -21.33 18.61 2.57
CA ARG A 84 -21.85 18.97 3.89
C ARG A 84 -23.29 18.49 4.10
N SER A 85 -24.14 18.66 3.09
CA SER A 85 -25.53 18.20 3.15
C SER A 85 -25.65 16.67 3.11
N MET A 86 -24.81 15.97 2.34
CA MET A 86 -24.76 14.50 2.36
C MET A 86 -24.26 13.95 3.70
N GLY A 87 -23.23 14.57 4.31
CA GLY A 87 -22.74 14.17 5.63
C GLY A 87 -23.80 14.31 6.73
N MET A 88 -24.58 15.39 6.71
CA MET A 88 -25.70 15.56 7.65
C MET A 88 -26.83 14.56 7.40
N GLY A 89 -27.17 14.28 6.13
CA GLY A 89 -28.23 13.33 5.78
C GLY A 89 -27.92 11.89 6.21
N LEU A 90 -26.69 11.43 5.99
CA LEU A 90 -26.26 10.09 6.40
C LEU A 90 -26.18 9.96 7.93
N GLY A 91 -25.67 10.97 8.63
CA GLY A 91 -25.63 10.98 10.09
C GLY A 91 -27.02 10.90 10.72
N LEU A 92 -27.98 11.64 10.15
CA LEU A 92 -29.36 11.66 10.66
C LEU A 92 -30.09 10.34 10.37
N ALA A 93 -29.92 9.77 9.18
CA ALA A 93 -30.47 8.44 8.85
C ALA A 93 -29.90 7.33 9.76
N PHE A 94 -28.60 7.39 10.05
CA PHE A 94 -27.95 6.43 10.95
C PHE A 94 -28.44 6.57 12.40
N ALA A 95 -28.58 7.80 12.90
CA ALA A 95 -29.13 8.07 14.22
C ALA A 95 -30.58 7.59 14.37
N VAL A 96 -31.42 7.81 13.34
CA VAL A 96 -32.80 7.30 13.31
C VAL A 96 -32.82 5.78 13.25
N GLY A 97 -31.97 5.15 12.43
CA GLY A 97 -31.85 3.70 12.37
C GLY A 97 -31.44 3.07 13.71
N LEU A 98 -30.43 3.64 14.38
CA LEU A 98 -30.03 3.21 15.72
C LEU A 98 -31.13 3.41 16.77
N PHE A 99 -31.85 4.52 16.70
CA PHE A 99 -32.97 4.79 17.60
C PHE A 99 -34.09 3.76 17.41
N LEU A 100 -34.47 3.48 16.17
CA LEU A 100 -35.48 2.47 15.85
C LEU A 100 -35.05 1.07 16.30
N LEU A 101 -33.81 0.66 16.03
CA LEU A 101 -33.24 -0.61 16.51
C LEU A 101 -33.28 -0.71 18.05
N ARG A 102 -32.92 0.36 18.76
CA ARG A 102 -32.94 0.39 20.23
C ARG A 102 -34.36 0.26 20.80
N THR A 103 -35.36 0.80 20.12
CA THR A 103 -36.76 0.71 20.58
C THR A 103 -37.47 -0.57 20.14
N ALA A 104 -36.98 -1.23 19.09
CA ALA A 104 -37.61 -2.40 18.48
C ALA A 104 -37.17 -3.75 19.09
N HIS A 105 -36.14 -3.78 19.94
CA HIS A 105 -35.72 -5.01 20.63
C HIS A 105 -36.30 -5.09 22.05
N PRO A 106 -37.44 -5.78 22.28
CA PRO A 106 -37.71 -6.35 23.60
C PRO A 106 -36.58 -7.33 23.97
N PRO A 107 -36.32 -7.60 25.27
CA PRO A 107 -35.32 -8.58 25.68
C PRO A 107 -35.82 -9.99 25.35
N GLU A 108 -35.74 -10.36 24.08
CA GLU A 108 -35.90 -11.74 23.66
C GLU A 108 -34.66 -12.52 24.07
N LYS A 109 -34.95 -13.70 24.62
CA LYS A 109 -33.99 -14.70 25.09
C LYS A 109 -32.86 -14.81 24.07
N SER A 110 -31.65 -14.77 24.58
CA SER A 110 -30.39 -14.93 23.84
C SER A 110 -30.59 -15.98 22.74
N PRO A 111 -30.36 -15.65 21.46
CA PRO A 111 -30.45 -16.62 20.39
C PRO A 111 -29.52 -17.78 20.75
N ALA A 112 -30.08 -18.98 20.84
CA ALA A 112 -29.31 -20.20 20.96
C ALA A 112 -28.54 -20.35 19.65
N TRP A 113 -27.31 -19.84 19.63
CA TRP A 113 -26.39 -20.06 18.53
C TRP A 113 -26.20 -21.57 18.38
N PRO A 114 -26.28 -22.13 17.16
CA PRO A 114 -25.98 -23.53 16.97
C PRO A 114 -24.54 -23.76 17.43
N SER A 115 -24.36 -24.65 18.40
CA SER A 115 -23.13 -24.97 19.12
C SER A 115 -21.96 -25.49 18.25
N GLY A 116 -22.07 -25.38 16.92
CA GLY A 116 -21.00 -25.62 15.97
C GLY A 116 -20.06 -24.42 15.81
N LEU A 117 -20.55 -23.18 15.97
CA LEU A 117 -19.74 -21.97 15.74
C LEU A 117 -18.62 -21.79 16.77
N ASP A 118 -18.83 -22.17 18.03
CA ASP A 118 -17.77 -22.11 19.06
C ASP A 118 -16.57 -23.01 18.72
N THR A 119 -16.84 -24.13 18.05
CA THR A 119 -15.81 -25.04 17.53
C THR A 119 -15.04 -24.42 16.37
N GLU A 120 -15.73 -23.75 15.45
CA GLU A 120 -15.10 -23.07 14.31
C GLU A 120 -14.23 -21.89 14.75
N PHE A 121 -14.69 -21.09 15.72
CA PHE A 121 -13.90 -20.00 16.29
C PHE A 121 -12.66 -20.53 17.03
N SER A 122 -12.82 -21.60 17.81
CA SER A 122 -11.69 -22.25 18.51
C SER A 122 -10.66 -22.84 17.53
N GLU A 123 -11.10 -23.31 16.37
CA GLU A 123 -10.21 -23.81 15.31
C GLU A 123 -9.51 -22.65 14.57
N LEU A 124 -10.21 -21.53 14.38
CA LEU A 124 -9.66 -20.32 13.80
C LEU A 124 -8.58 -19.71 14.71
N ASP A 125 -8.82 -19.62 16.03
CA ASP A 125 -7.83 -19.14 17.00
C ASP A 125 -6.56 -20.01 16.97
N ARG A 126 -6.71 -21.35 16.94
CA ARG A 126 -5.56 -22.25 16.81
C ARG A 126 -4.82 -22.14 15.48
N ARG A 127 -5.46 -21.61 14.43
CA ARG A 127 -4.79 -21.31 13.15
C ARG A 127 -4.05 -19.98 13.23
N LEU A 128 -4.63 -18.97 13.88
CA LEU A 128 -3.99 -17.68 14.10
C LEU A 128 -2.76 -17.81 15.00
N ASP A 129 -2.84 -18.57 16.10
CA ASP A 129 -1.67 -18.82 16.97
C ASP A 129 -0.52 -19.52 16.23
N ARG A 130 -0.84 -20.42 15.29
CA ARG A 130 0.16 -21.09 14.44
C ARG A 130 0.77 -20.13 13.42
N LEU A 131 -0.05 -19.28 12.82
CA LEU A 131 0.42 -18.24 11.90
C LEU A 131 1.30 -17.23 12.64
N ASP A 132 0.97 -16.83 13.86
CA ASP A 132 1.76 -15.92 14.68
C ASP A 132 3.09 -16.55 15.11
N ALA A 133 3.10 -17.86 15.40
CA ALA A 133 4.34 -18.60 15.66
C ALA A 133 5.24 -18.70 14.41
N ASP A 134 4.67 -18.98 13.24
CA ASP A 134 5.41 -19.01 11.96
C ASP A 134 5.87 -17.61 11.52
N LEU A 135 5.08 -16.58 11.79
CA LEU A 135 5.37 -15.19 11.50
C LEU A 135 6.16 -14.50 12.62
N SER A 136 6.57 -15.22 13.67
CA SER A 136 7.40 -14.65 14.73
C SER A 136 8.70 -14.14 14.11
N LEU A 137 8.72 -12.82 13.91
CA LEU A 137 9.73 -11.97 13.28
C LEU A 137 11.10 -12.02 13.94
N ASP A 138 11.28 -12.88 14.95
CA ASP A 138 12.55 -13.11 15.62
C ASP A 138 13.56 -13.82 14.72
N SER A 139 13.12 -14.66 13.77
CA SER A 139 14.04 -15.30 12.82
C SER A 139 14.60 -14.31 11.77
N TRP A 140 13.77 -13.39 11.27
CA TRP A 140 14.20 -12.35 10.32
C TRP A 140 15.09 -11.28 10.97
N ASN A 141 14.90 -10.99 12.25
CA ASN A 141 15.70 -9.99 12.96
C ASN A 141 17.16 -10.43 13.20
N VAL A 142 17.42 -11.72 13.36
CA VAL A 142 18.79 -12.21 13.61
C VAL A 142 19.63 -12.11 12.34
N GLU A 143 19.11 -12.58 11.20
CA GLU A 143 19.83 -12.57 9.93
C GLU A 143 20.07 -11.15 9.41
N PHE A 144 19.08 -10.25 9.58
CA PHE A 144 19.22 -8.86 9.19
C PHE A 144 20.24 -8.10 10.05
N LYS A 145 20.31 -8.39 11.35
CA LYS A 145 21.25 -7.75 12.27
C LYS A 145 22.71 -8.15 11.97
N GLU A 146 22.95 -9.43 11.71
CA GLU A 146 24.28 -9.93 11.35
C GLU A 146 24.77 -9.32 10.03
N ASN A 147 23.87 -9.20 9.04
CA ASN A 147 24.18 -8.61 7.75
C ASN A 147 24.49 -7.10 7.86
N TRP A 148 23.78 -6.39 8.75
CA TRP A 148 24.02 -4.96 9.00
C TRP A 148 25.37 -4.69 9.68
N GLU A 149 25.78 -5.53 10.64
CA GLU A 149 27.09 -5.43 11.29
C GLU A 149 28.25 -5.73 10.33
N HIS A 150 28.06 -6.65 9.38
CA HIS A 150 29.03 -6.92 8.32
C HIS A 150 29.22 -5.70 7.41
N LEU A 151 28.14 -5.08 6.95
CA LEU A 151 28.19 -3.87 6.12
C LEU A 151 28.87 -2.69 6.84
N GLY A 152 28.61 -2.51 8.14
CA GLY A 152 29.29 -1.50 8.96
C GLY A 152 30.81 -1.65 8.98
N ARG A 153 31.31 -2.89 9.13
CA ARG A 153 32.75 -3.19 9.12
C ARG A 153 33.39 -2.95 7.76
N SER A 154 32.73 -3.37 6.68
CA SER A 154 33.22 -3.13 5.31
C SER A 154 33.31 -1.64 4.99
N ARG A 155 32.34 -0.83 5.43
CA ARG A 155 32.37 0.62 5.25
C ARG A 155 33.53 1.27 6.02
N GLN A 156 33.81 0.79 7.23
CA GLN A 156 34.89 1.31 8.05
C GLN A 156 36.27 0.98 7.46
N GLY A 157 36.45 -0.23 6.92
CA GLY A 157 37.67 -0.61 6.21
C GLY A 157 37.91 0.19 4.92
N LEU A 158 36.86 0.46 4.14
CA LEU A 158 36.95 1.32 2.96
C LEU A 158 37.33 2.75 3.31
N LYS A 159 36.84 3.26 4.44
CA LYS A 159 37.19 4.61 4.91
C LYS A 159 38.67 4.72 5.28
N SER A 160 39.20 3.73 6.00
CA SER A 160 40.63 3.70 6.34
C SER A 160 41.54 3.66 5.11
N GLN A 161 41.16 2.91 4.07
CA GLN A 161 41.92 2.85 2.81
C GLN A 161 41.89 4.18 2.04
N LEU A 162 40.79 4.93 2.15
CA LEU A 162 40.67 6.24 1.52
C LEU A 162 41.56 7.27 2.23
N ASP A 163 41.53 7.28 3.56
CA ASP A 163 42.33 8.18 4.40
C ASP A 163 43.85 7.92 4.20
N GLU A 164 44.27 6.68 3.99
CA GLU A 164 45.67 6.32 3.66
C GLU A 164 46.12 6.78 2.26
N GLN A 165 45.20 7.00 1.32
CA GLN A 165 45.54 7.49 -0.03
C GLN A 165 45.60 9.02 -0.12
N GLU A 166 45.02 9.76 0.83
CA GLU A 166 45.08 11.23 0.88
C GLU A 166 46.36 11.78 1.56
N GLU A 167 47.13 10.95 2.28
CA GLU A 167 48.38 11.37 2.95
C GLU A 167 49.66 11.22 2.11
N VAL A 168 49.57 10.83 0.83
CA VAL A 168 50.70 10.71 -0.12
C VAL A 168 50.71 11.84 -1.14
#